data_AF-A0A238YH75-F1
#
_entry.id   AF-A0A238YH75-F1
#
_cell.length_a   1.000
_cell.length_b   1.000
_cell.length_c   1.000
_cell.angle_alpha   90.00
_cell.angle_beta   90.00
_cell.angle_gamma   90.00
#
_symmetry.space_group_name_H-M   'P 1'
#
loop_
_entity.id
_entity.type
_entity.pdbx_description
1 polymer ?
#
loop_
_entity_poly.entity_id
_entity_poly.type
_entity_poly.pdbx_seq_one_letter_code
_entity_poly.pdbx_strand_id
1 'polypeptide(L)' 'MNKKYKCGDCSWQGKEDELEYDVTETCFGSDNIEICPKCGGYYIKVTFESENN' A
#
# COMPACT_ATOMS: atom_id res chain seq x y z
N MET A 1 7.00 -16.02 4.08
CA MET A 1 5.82 -15.13 4.28
C MET A 1 5.87 -13.97 3.30
N ASN A 2 5.13 -14.06 2.19
CA ASN A 2 5.07 -12.98 1.21
C ASN A 2 3.91 -12.03 1.54
N LYS A 3 4.24 -10.76 1.79
CA LYS A 3 3.25 -9.67 1.93
C LYS A 3 2.73 -9.29 0.54
N LYS A 4 1.42 -9.17 0.40
CA LYS A 4 0.73 -8.62 -0.76
C LYS A 4 -0.09 -7.42 -0.35
N TYR A 5 -0.08 -6.40 -1.18
CA TYR A 5 -0.81 -5.16 -0.96
C TYR A 5 -1.97 -5.10 -1.92
N LYS A 6 -3.14 -4.71 -1.42
CA LYS A 6 -4.36 -4.56 -2.21
C LYS A 6 -4.98 -3.20 -1.95
N CYS A 7 -5.29 -2.47 -3.01
CA CYS A 7 -6.07 -1.25 -2.89
C CYS A 7 -7.52 -1.59 -2.55
N GLY A 8 -8.14 -0.84 -1.64
CA GLY A 8 -9.55 -0.98 -1.33
C GLY A 8 -10.46 -0.12 -2.19
N ASP A 9 -9.94 0.92 -2.85
CA ASP A 9 -10.71 1.80 -3.76
C ASP A 9 -10.76 1.26 -5.20
N CYS A 10 -9.74 0.52 -5.62
CA CYS A 10 -9.69 -0.10 -6.95
C CYS A 10 -9.25 -1.56 -6.88
N SER A 11 -9.28 -2.26 -8.02
CA SER A 11 -8.91 -3.68 -8.12
C SER A 11 -7.40 -3.95 -8.16
N TRP A 12 -6.55 -2.97 -7.82
CA TRP A 12 -5.09 -3.16 -7.83
C TRP A 12 -4.65 -4.08 -6.68
N GLN A 13 -3.74 -5.00 -7.02
CA GLN A 13 -3.05 -5.88 -6.09
C GLN A 13 -1.61 -6.05 -6.58
N GLY A 14 -0.66 -5.97 -5.66
CA GLY A 14 0.75 -5.97 -5.98
C GLY A 14 1.63 -6.29 -4.78
N LYS A 15 2.93 -6.12 -4.96
CA LYS A 15 3.93 -6.26 -3.91
C LYS A 15 4.33 -4.90 -3.35
N GLU A 16 5.18 -4.90 -2.31
CA GLU A 16 5.68 -3.68 -1.68
C GLU A 16 6.49 -2.81 -2.64
N ASP A 17 7.27 -3.44 -3.52
CA ASP A 17 8.11 -2.76 -4.52
C ASP A 17 7.31 -2.04 -5.61
N GLU A 18 6.01 -2.34 -5.72
CA GLU A 18 5.10 -1.70 -6.67
C GLU A 18 4.26 -0.59 -6.00
N LEU A 19 4.35 -0.39 -4.68
CA LEU A 19 3.63 0.69 -3.99
C LEU A 19 4.26 2.05 -4.28
N GLU A 20 3.41 3.07 -4.35
CA GLU A 20 3.84 4.46 -4.33
C GLU A 20 3.68 5.04 -2.92
N TYR A 21 4.40 6.13 -2.64
CA TYR A 21 4.37 6.82 -1.35
C TYR A 21 4.13 8.30 -1.57
N ASP A 22 3.18 8.88 -0.83
CA ASP A 22 2.95 10.32 -0.78
C ASP A 22 3.66 10.91 0.43
N VAL A 23 4.23 12.11 0.27
CA VAL A 23 4.77 12.87 1.38
C VAL A 23 3.67 13.82 1.86
N THR A 24 3.07 13.52 3.01
CA THR A 24 2.12 14.44 3.64
C THR A 24 2.80 15.28 4.71
N GLU A 25 2.48 16.56 4.76
CA GLU A 25 2.87 17.41 5.89
C GLU A 25 1.89 17.23 7.04
N THR A 26 2.41 16.85 8.21
CA THR A 26 1.68 16.73 9.47
C THR A 26 2.16 17.81 10.44
N CYS A 27 1.44 18.02 11.54
CA CYS A 27 1.85 18.98 12.57
C CYS A 27 3.20 18.64 13.25
N PHE A 28 3.74 17.44 13.02
CA PHE A 28 4.98 16.95 13.62
C PHE A 28 6.12 16.76 12.61
N GLY A 29 5.90 17.03 11.32
CA GLY A 29 6.89 16.85 10.27
C GLY A 29 6.27 16.37 8.97
N SER A 30 7.06 15.72 8.12
CA SER A 30 6.56 15.07 6.91
C SER A 30 6.53 13.56 7.13
N ASP A 31 5.41 12.93 6.79
CA ASP A 31 5.20 11.48 6.86
C ASP A 31 5.03 10.91 5.44
N ASN A 32 5.47 9.68 5.23
CA ASN A 32 5.25 8.95 3.98
C ASN A 32 4.05 8.02 4.16
N ILE A 33 3.03 8.14 3.31
CA ILE A 33 1.84 7.30 3.33
C ILE A 33 1.81 6.43 2.08
N GLU A 34 1.53 5.13 2.23
CA GLU A 34 1.37 4.23 1.10
C GLU A 34 0.15 4.62 0.25
N ILE A 35 0.35 4.76 -1.05
CA ILE A 35 -0.70 5.05 -2.03
C ILE A 35 -0.78 3.97 -3.10
N CYS A 36 -1.97 3.80 -3.64
CA CYS A 36 -2.18 2.93 -4.77
C CYS A 36 -1.62 3.56 -6.05
N PRO A 37 -0.71 2.89 -6.78
CA PRO A 37 -0.10 3.41 -8.02
C PRO A 37 -1.08 3.51 -9.20
N LYS A 38 -2.30 2.96 -9.07
CA LYS A 38 -3.31 2.97 -10.14
C LYS A 38 -4.33 4.09 -10.00
N CYS A 39 -4.77 4.38 -8.79
CA CYS A 39 -5.85 5.34 -8.53
C CYS A 39 -5.47 6.46 -7.55
N GLY A 40 -4.27 6.42 -6.95
CA GLY A 40 -3.89 7.37 -5.91
C GLY A 40 -4.68 7.21 -4.60
N GLY A 41 -5.36 6.08 -4.40
CA GLY A 41 -6.10 5.81 -3.17
C GLY A 41 -5.19 5.44 -2.01
N TYR A 42 -5.41 6.06 -0.85
CA TYR A 42 -4.67 5.83 0.40
C TYR A 42 -5.11 4.56 1.14
N TYR A 43 -6.20 3.92 0.71
CA TYR A 43 -6.72 2.73 1.38
C TYR A 43 -6.02 1.46 0.90
N ILE A 44 -4.84 1.20 1.45
CA ILE A 44 -4.05 -0.01 1.16
C ILE A 44 -4.25 -1.06 2.26
N LYS A 45 -4.62 -2.28 1.87
CA LYS A 45 -4.75 -3.44 2.74
C LYS A 45 -3.55 -4.36 2.56
N VAL A 46 -2.91 -4.71 3.68
CA VAL A 46 -1.88 -5.75 3.70
C VAL A 46 -2.55 -7.11 3.86
N THR A 47 -2.21 -8.02 2.96
CA THR A 47 -2.61 -9.43 2.98
C THR A 47 -1.35 -10.28 3.02
N PHE A 48 -1.45 -11.43 3.67
CA PHE A 48 -0.33 -12.36 3.79
C PHE A 48 -0.69 -13.61 3.01
N GLU A 49 0.13 -13.97 2.02
CA GLU A 49 0.04 -15.32 1.48
C GLU A 49 0.67 -16.27 2.52
N SER A 50 -0.19 -17.04 3.19
CA SER A 50 0.24 -18.22 3.90
C SER A 50 0.80 -19.20 2.86
N GLU A 51 2.10 -19.42 2.88
CA GLU A 51 2.71 -20.60 2.26
C GLU A 51 2.09 -21.81 2.96
N ASN A 52 1.07 -22.41 2.32
CA ASN A 52 0.61 -23.72 2.73
C ASN A 52 1.75 -24.71 2.43
N ASN A 53 2.15 -25.36 3.52
CA ASN A 53 3.16 -26.42 3.68
C ASN A 53 3.13 -27.46 2.55
#